data_AF-A0A076PQ53-F1
#
_entry.id   AF-A0A076PQ53-F1
#
_cell.length_a   1.000
_cell.length_b   1.000
_cell.length_c   1.000
_cell.angle_alpha   90.00
_cell.angle_beta   90.00
_cell.angle_gamma   90.00
#
_symmetry.space_group_name_H-M   'P 1'
#
loop_
_entity.id
_entity.type
_entity.pdbx_description
1 polymer ?
#
loop_
_entity_poly.entity_id
_entity_poly.type
_entity_poly.pdbx_seq_one_letter_code
_entity_poly.pdbx_strand_id
1 'polypeptide(L)'
;MNTYLLLKTLHILSSVLLVGTGLGSAFYMFFANRSGSVAAQAVVSRLVVRADWWFTTPCVFIQPITGIAMAYLAGWPLTTPWLALSLGLYALAGICWLPVVWLQIRMAAMATQAHSQSQALPPLFRQYQLRWEALGYPAFVAMAGTYYLMVNKPALWG
;
A
#
# COMPACT_ATOMS: atom_id res chain seq x y z
N MET A 1 1.51 -11.26 29.11
CA MET A 1 1.99 -11.40 27.71
C MET A 1 3.27 -10.59 27.57
N ASN A 2 4.35 -11.15 27.01
CA ASN A 2 5.61 -10.43 26.84
C ASN A 2 5.42 -9.26 25.85
N THR A 3 5.95 -8.07 26.16
CA THR A 3 5.92 -6.88 25.30
C THR A 3 6.34 -7.18 23.87
N TYR A 4 7.36 -8.02 23.68
CA TYR A 4 7.82 -8.45 22.35
C TYR A 4 6.73 -9.20 21.57
N LEU A 5 5.99 -10.09 22.23
CA LEU A 5 4.90 -10.85 21.59
C LEU A 5 3.72 -9.94 21.23
N LEU A 6 3.39 -8.97 22.09
CA LEU A 6 2.36 -7.98 21.78
C LEU A 6 2.74 -7.15 20.54
N LEU A 7 3.97 -6.64 20.48
CA LEU A 7 4.47 -5.89 19.33
C LEU A 7 4.45 -6.74 18.05
N LYS A 8 4.87 -8.00 18.15
CA LYS A 8 4.84 -8.94 17.02
C LYS A 8 3.41 -9.18 16.51
N THR A 9 2.45 -9.33 17.41
CA THR A 9 1.03 -9.46 17.03
C THR A 9 0.53 -8.20 16.32
N LEU A 10 0.80 -7.01 16.87
CA LEU A 10 0.41 -5.74 16.24
C LEU A 10 1.06 -5.56 14.87
N HIS A 11 2.34 -5.92 14.75
CA HIS A 11 3.08 -5.86 13.50
C HIS A 11 2.48 -6.79 12.43
N ILE A 12 2.16 -8.04 12.78
CA ILE A 12 1.55 -8.98 11.83
C ILE A 12 0.14 -8.53 11.44
N LEU A 13 -0.69 -8.10 12.39
CA LEU A 13 -2.04 -7.60 12.09
C LEU A 13 -1.97 -6.37 11.17
N SER A 14 -1.07 -5.44 11.47
CA SER A 14 -0.85 -4.27 10.62
C SER A 14 -0.36 -4.67 9.23
N SER A 15 0.49 -5.69 9.08
CA SER A 15 1.03 -6.07 7.76
C SER A 15 -0.05 -6.72 6.90
N VAL A 16 -0.85 -7.60 7.51
CA VAL A 16 -1.99 -8.26 6.87
C VAL A 16 -3.01 -7.21 6.42
N LEU A 17 -3.31 -6.22 7.28
CA LEU A 17 -4.24 -5.15 6.94
C LEU A 17 -3.69 -4.25 5.82
N LEU A 18 -2.41 -3.88 5.89
CA LEU A 18 -1.73 -3.05 4.90
C LEU A 18 -1.75 -3.70 3.51
N VAL A 19 -1.22 -4.91 3.40
CA VAL A 19 -1.08 -5.58 2.10
C VAL A 19 -2.40 -6.16 1.62
N GLY A 20 -3.22 -6.72 2.52
CA GLY A 20 -4.51 -7.30 2.19
C GLY A 20 -5.50 -6.24 1.70
N THR A 21 -5.68 -5.15 2.45
CA THR A 21 -6.57 -4.05 2.02
C THR A 21 -6.00 -3.32 0.81
N GLY A 22 -4.68 -3.09 0.75
CA GLY A 22 -4.04 -2.46 -0.40
C GLY A 22 -4.20 -3.26 -1.70
N LEU A 23 -3.99 -4.58 -1.66
CA LEU A 23 -4.19 -5.44 -2.83
C LEU A 23 -5.67 -5.55 -3.20
N GLY A 24 -6.57 -5.70 -2.23
CA GLY A 24 -8.01 -5.78 -2.45
C GLY A 24 -8.58 -4.49 -3.06
N SER A 25 -8.18 -3.32 -2.54
CA SER A 25 -8.61 -2.02 -3.08
C SER A 25 -8.08 -1.81 -4.51
N ALA A 26 -6.82 -2.18 -4.77
CA ALA A 26 -6.24 -2.14 -6.10
C ALA A 26 -6.96 -3.09 -7.09
N PHE A 27 -7.30 -4.31 -6.65
CA PHE A 27 -8.08 -5.26 -7.46
C PHE A 27 -9.41 -4.64 -7.91
N TYR A 28 -10.23 -4.15 -6.98
CA TYR A 28 -11.52 -3.57 -7.35
C TYR A 28 -11.38 -2.32 -8.23
N MET A 29 -10.42 -1.44 -7.94
CA MET A 29 -10.18 -0.25 -8.76
C MET A 29 -9.71 -0.60 -10.17
N PHE A 30 -8.86 -1.60 -10.33
CA PHE A 30 -8.36 -2.07 -11.62
C PHE A 30 -9.49 -2.55 -12.54
N PHE A 31 -10.43 -3.34 -12.00
CA PHE A 31 -11.57 -3.85 -12.76
C PHE A 31 -12.64 -2.77 -12.97
N ALA A 32 -12.93 -1.94 -11.96
CA ALA A 32 -13.87 -0.83 -12.09
C ALA A 32 -13.44 0.14 -13.19
N ASN A 33 -12.15 0.48 -13.27
CA ASN A 33 -11.61 1.35 -14.32
C ASN A 33 -11.77 0.76 -15.73
N ARG A 34 -11.85 -0.56 -15.88
CA ARG A 34 -12.05 -1.27 -17.16
C ARG A 34 -13.50 -1.61 -17.47
N SER A 35 -14.42 -1.37 -16.54
CA SER A 35 -15.83 -1.75 -16.69
C SER A 35 -16.60 -0.90 -17.71
N GLY A 36 -16.10 0.29 -18.07
CA GLY A 36 -16.84 1.28 -18.84
C GLY A 36 -17.96 2.00 -18.07
N SER A 37 -18.22 1.61 -16.81
CA SER A 37 -19.24 2.23 -15.96
C SER A 37 -18.67 3.37 -15.12
N VAL A 38 -19.02 4.60 -15.49
CA VAL A 38 -18.64 5.81 -14.74
C VAL A 38 -19.20 5.78 -13.32
N ALA A 39 -20.40 5.24 -13.13
CA ALA A 39 -21.00 5.07 -11.80
C ALA A 39 -20.17 4.13 -10.92
N ALA A 40 -19.74 2.98 -11.45
CA ALA A 40 -18.90 2.04 -10.71
C ALA A 40 -17.53 2.65 -10.38
N GLN A 41 -16.91 3.35 -11.33
CA GLN A 41 -15.64 4.06 -11.13
C GLN A 41 -15.74 5.10 -10.02
N ALA A 42 -16.83 5.88 -9.97
CA ALA A 42 -17.06 6.90 -8.94
C ALA A 42 -17.20 6.29 -7.53
N VAL A 43 -17.96 5.21 -7.40
CA VAL A 43 -18.16 4.54 -6.10
C VAL A 43 -16.88 3.86 -5.63
N VAL A 44 -16.25 3.05 -6.49
CA VAL A 44 -15.08 2.25 -6.13
C VAL A 44 -13.87 3.14 -5.80
N SER A 45 -13.58 4.15 -6.62
CA SER A 45 -12.44 5.05 -6.35
C SER A 45 -12.58 5.81 -5.03
N ARG A 46 -13.80 6.22 -4.64
CA ARG A 46 -14.05 6.83 -3.32
C ARG A 46 -13.81 5.85 -2.17
N LEU A 47 -14.22 4.59 -2.33
CA LEU A 47 -13.98 3.55 -1.33
C LEU A 47 -12.49 3.24 -1.21
N VAL A 48 -11.75 3.23 -2.32
CA VAL A 48 -10.30 3.02 -2.32
C VAL A 48 -9.58 4.13 -1.57
N VAL A 49 -9.94 5.40 -1.82
CA VAL A 49 -9.38 6.54 -1.07
C VAL A 49 -9.66 6.40 0.42
N ARG A 50 -10.88 6.00 0.81
CA ARG A 50 -11.21 5.75 2.22
C ARG A 50 -10.41 4.59 2.81
N ALA A 51 -10.24 3.51 2.07
CA ALA A 51 -9.46 2.37 2.51
C ALA A 51 -8.01 2.77 2.77
N ASP A 52 -7.43 3.62 1.92
CA ASP A 52 -6.08 4.11 2.13
C ASP A 52 -5.96 5.01 3.37
N TRP A 53 -6.92 5.92 3.60
CA TRP A 53 -6.91 6.75 4.80
C TRP A 53 -7.18 5.97 6.10
N TRP A 54 -8.10 5.01 6.08
CA TRP A 54 -8.53 4.30 7.30
C TRP A 54 -7.66 3.11 7.65
N PHE A 55 -7.01 2.47 6.67
CA PHE A 55 -6.26 1.23 6.89
C PHE A 55 -4.79 1.36 6.48
N THR A 56 -4.51 1.79 5.25
CA THR A 56 -3.14 1.85 4.72
C THR A 56 -2.29 2.86 5.49
N THR A 57 -2.74 4.12 5.61
CA THR A 57 -2.00 5.19 6.27
C THR A 57 -1.64 4.86 7.73
N PRO A 58 -2.55 4.40 8.61
CA PRO A 58 -2.17 3.99 9.96
C PRO A 58 -1.15 2.85 9.97
N CYS A 59 -1.33 1.85 9.11
CA CYS A 59 -0.39 0.74 9.02
C CYS A 59 0.99 1.16 8.52
N VAL A 60 1.07 2.19 7.67
CA VAL A 60 2.33 2.76 7.22
C VAL A 60 3.16 3.33 8.39
N PHE A 61 2.51 3.80 9.46
CA PHE A 61 3.22 4.24 10.66
C PHE A 61 3.46 3.09 11.66
N ILE A 62 2.45 2.24 11.87
CA ILE A 62 2.53 1.14 12.83
C ILE A 62 3.65 0.16 12.46
N GLN A 63 3.85 -0.11 11.16
CA GLN A 63 4.87 -1.04 10.69
C GLN A 63 6.30 -0.71 11.12
N PRO A 64 6.87 0.45 10.77
CA PRO A 64 8.24 0.79 11.17
C PRO A 64 8.37 0.93 12.68
N ILE A 65 7.37 1.49 13.36
CA ILE A 65 7.38 1.65 14.83
C ILE A 65 7.50 0.28 15.51
N THR A 66 6.62 -0.65 15.16
CA THR A 66 6.62 -2.00 15.76
C THR A 66 7.83 -2.82 15.31
N GLY A 67 8.24 -2.72 14.04
CA GLY A 67 9.39 -3.44 13.49
C GLY A 67 10.71 -3.03 14.13
N ILE A 68 10.96 -1.72 14.25
CA ILE A 68 12.18 -1.20 14.89
C ILE A 68 12.18 -1.53 16.39
N ALA A 69 11.05 -1.38 17.08
CA ALA A 69 10.95 -1.75 18.49
C ALA A 69 11.26 -3.24 18.73
N MET A 70 10.74 -4.13 17.87
CA MET A 70 11.06 -5.56 17.95
C MET A 70 12.54 -5.86 17.64
N ALA A 71 13.14 -5.18 16.65
CA ALA A 71 14.55 -5.35 16.33
C ALA A 71 15.44 -4.97 17.53
N TYR A 72 15.14 -3.83 18.17
CA TYR A 72 15.83 -3.37 19.38
C TYR A 72 15.69 -4.39 20.53
N LEU A 73 14.47 -4.85 20.83
CA LEU A 73 14.23 -5.82 21.91
C LEU A 73 14.88 -7.19 21.66
N ALA A 74 15.05 -7.57 20.40
CA ALA A 74 15.72 -8.81 20.01
C ALA A 74 17.23 -8.66 19.80
N GLY A 75 17.79 -7.46 20.01
CA GLY A 75 19.23 -7.19 19.88
C GLY A 75 19.75 -7.18 18.44
N TRP A 76 18.87 -7.01 17.44
CA TRP A 76 19.28 -6.94 16.04
C TRP A 76 19.69 -5.50 15.66
N PRO A 77 20.92 -5.30 15.15
CA PRO A 77 21.29 -4.03 14.53
C PRO A 77 20.41 -3.77 13.30
N LEU A 78 19.95 -2.52 13.09
CA LEU A 78 19.16 -2.16 11.90
C LEU A 78 19.95 -2.32 10.60
N THR A 79 21.28 -2.34 10.68
CA THR A 79 22.20 -2.63 9.57
C THR A 79 22.27 -4.10 9.19
N THR A 80 21.61 -5.00 9.95
CA THR A 80 21.55 -6.43 9.60
C THR A 80 21.00 -6.57 8.18
N PRO A 81 21.72 -7.25 7.26
CA PRO A 81 21.45 -7.23 5.82
C PRO A 81 19.98 -7.38 5.41
N TRP A 82 19.31 -8.44 5.88
CA TRP A 82 17.92 -8.72 5.53
C TRP A 82 16.97 -7.65 6.12
N LEU A 83 17.30 -7.07 7.27
CA LEU A 83 16.51 -6.03 7.94
C LEU A 83 16.69 -4.68 7.23
N ALA A 84 17.93 -4.30 6.94
CA ALA A 84 18.26 -3.09 6.20
C ALA A 84 17.62 -3.10 4.80
N LEU A 85 17.70 -4.23 4.09
CA LEU A 85 17.05 -4.39 2.79
C LEU A 85 15.54 -4.33 2.89
N SER A 86 14.94 -4.92 3.94
CA SER A 86 13.50 -4.84 4.18
C SER A 86 13.05 -3.40 4.42
N LEU A 87 13.80 -2.62 5.20
CA LEU A 87 13.52 -1.20 5.42
C LEU A 87 13.65 -0.40 4.11
N GLY A 88 14.64 -0.73 3.27
CA GLY A 88 14.80 -0.12 1.95
C GLY A 88 13.64 -0.43 0.99
N LEU A 89 13.22 -1.69 0.90
CA LEU A 89 12.05 -2.09 0.11
C LEU A 89 10.75 -1.45 0.63
N TYR A 90 10.61 -1.35 1.95
CA TYR A 90 9.49 -0.67 2.58
C TYR A 90 9.46 0.83 2.24
N ALA A 91 10.60 1.50 2.28
CA ALA A 91 10.72 2.91 1.87
C ALA A 91 10.39 3.10 0.38
N LEU A 92 10.88 2.20 -0.49
CA LEU A 92 10.53 2.19 -1.92
C LEU A 92 9.02 2.06 -2.12
N ALA A 93 8.37 1.11 -1.43
CA ALA A 93 6.93 0.94 -1.48
C ALA A 93 6.20 2.22 -1.03
N GLY A 94 6.64 2.86 0.05
CA GLY A 94 6.10 4.14 0.53
C GLY A 94 6.24 5.28 -0.47
N ILE A 95 7.41 5.41 -1.11
CA ILE A 95 7.67 6.41 -2.16
C ILE A 95 6.77 6.20 -3.38
N CYS A 96 6.53 4.94 -3.79
CA CYS A 96 5.60 4.62 -4.86
C CYS A 96 4.13 4.86 -4.46
N TRP A 97 3.80 4.63 -3.19
CA TRP A 97 2.44 4.74 -2.68
C TRP A 97 1.95 6.20 -2.53
N LEU A 98 2.80 7.14 -2.10
CA LEU A 98 2.36 8.54 -1.93
C LEU A 98 1.76 9.17 -3.21
N PRO A 99 2.39 9.05 -4.41
CA PRO A 99 1.77 9.50 -5.66
C PRO A 99 0.54 8.69 -6.04
N VAL A 100 0.48 7.40 -5.70
CA VAL A 100 -0.69 6.54 -5.92
C VAL A 100 -1.91 7.08 -5.18
N VAL A 101 -1.78 7.48 -3.92
CA VAL A 101 -2.89 8.10 -3.14
C VAL A 101 -3.36 9.38 -3.79
N TRP A 102 -2.42 10.23 -4.23
CA TRP A 102 -2.77 11.47 -4.92
C TRP A 102 -3.56 11.19 -6.21
N LEU A 103 -3.11 10.22 -7.01
CA LEU A 103 -3.80 9.80 -8.24
C LEU A 103 -5.21 9.27 -7.93
N GLN A 104 -5.37 8.42 -6.90
CA GLN A 104 -6.68 7.90 -6.50
C GLN A 104 -7.64 9.02 -6.10
N ILE A 105 -7.19 10.02 -5.33
CA ILE A 105 -8.01 11.18 -4.94
C ILE A 105 -8.47 11.95 -6.18
N ARG A 106 -7.54 12.23 -7.11
CA ARG A 106 -7.86 12.94 -8.35
C ARG A 106 -8.82 12.14 -9.24
N MET A 107 -8.60 10.85 -9.38
CA MET A 107 -9.48 9.96 -10.14
C MET A 107 -10.87 9.87 -9.52
N ALA A 108 -10.97 9.80 -8.20
CA ALA A 108 -12.25 9.78 -7.49
C ALA A 108 -13.04 11.07 -7.70
N ALA A 109 -12.38 12.23 -7.66
CA ALA A 109 -13.00 13.50 -7.95
C ALA A 109 -13.52 13.57 -9.40
N MET A 110 -12.70 13.19 -10.38
CA MET A 110 -13.07 13.18 -11.80
C MET A 110 -14.25 12.23 -12.07
N ALA A 111 -14.23 11.01 -11.53
CA ALA A 111 -15.29 10.04 -11.72
C ALA A 111 -16.60 10.48 -11.04
N THR A 112 -16.51 11.05 -9.83
CA THR A 112 -17.69 11.58 -9.13
C THR A 112 -18.34 12.72 -9.90
N GLN A 113 -17.54 13.65 -10.43
CA GLN A 113 -18.03 14.77 -11.24
C GLN A 113 -18.66 14.30 -12.55
N ALA A 114 -17.99 13.41 -13.28
CA ALA A 114 -18.52 12.87 -14.53
C ALA A 114 -19.85 12.12 -14.28
N HIS A 115 -19.94 11.37 -13.19
CA HIS A 115 -21.17 10.68 -12.81
C HIS A 115 -22.32 11.64 -12.46
N SER A 116 -22.07 12.69 -11.68
CA SER A 116 -23.12 13.64 -11.27
C SER A 116 -23.64 14.50 -12.43
N GLN A 117 -22.81 14.72 -13.45
CA GLN A 117 -23.16 15.51 -14.63
C GLN A 117 -23.65 14.64 -15.81
N SER A 118 -23.71 13.32 -15.64
CA SER A 118 -24.02 12.36 -16.72
C SER A 118 -23.11 12.54 -17.94
N GLN A 119 -21.83 12.82 -17.71
CA GLN A 119 -20.81 13.06 -18.73
C GLN A 119 -19.83 11.89 -18.85
N ALA A 120 -19.15 11.82 -19.99
CA ALA A 120 -18.02 10.92 -20.17
C ALA A 120 -16.83 11.34 -19.30
N LEU A 121 -15.98 10.37 -18.93
CA LEU A 121 -14.74 10.67 -18.22
C LEU A 121 -13.78 11.50 -19.08
N PRO A 122 -13.06 12.46 -18.48
CA PRO A 122 -12.06 13.23 -19.21
C PRO A 122 -10.89 12.33 -19.65
N PRO A 123 -10.24 12.59 -20.81
CA PRO A 123 -9.08 11.82 -21.27
C PRO A 123 -7.93 11.74 -20.25
N LEU A 124 -7.81 12.74 -19.39
CA LEU A 124 -6.84 12.78 -18.29
C LEU A 124 -7.01 11.62 -17.30
N PHE A 125 -8.24 11.13 -17.10
CA PHE A 125 -8.52 10.00 -16.20
C PHE A 125 -7.73 8.76 -16.62
N ARG A 126 -7.69 8.46 -17.93
CA ARG A 126 -6.94 7.31 -18.46
C ARG A 126 -5.44 7.45 -18.22
N GLN A 127 -4.89 8.66 -18.36
CA GLN A 127 -3.47 8.90 -18.07
C GLN A 127 -3.16 8.65 -16.59
N TYR A 128 -4.05 9.08 -15.69
CA TYR A 128 -3.89 8.86 -14.25
C TYR A 128 -4.02 7.40 -13.88
N GLN A 129 -4.98 6.70 -14.48
CA GLN A 129 -5.12 5.25 -14.33
C GLN A 129 -3.84 4.52 -14.70
N LEU A 130 -3.24 4.80 -15.87
CA LEU A 130 -2.03 4.12 -16.31
C LEU A 130 -0.84 4.39 -15.38
N ARG A 131 -0.68 5.63 -14.90
CA ARG A 131 0.37 5.99 -13.92
C ARG A 131 0.14 5.30 -12.57
N TRP A 132 -1.12 5.23 -12.14
CA TRP A 132 -1.51 4.57 -10.91
C TRP A 132 -1.17 3.07 -10.95
N GLU A 133 -1.49 2.38 -12.05
CA GLU A 133 -1.14 0.97 -12.27
C GLU A 133 0.38 0.78 -12.31
N ALA A 134 1.10 1.63 -13.06
CA ALA A 134 2.55 1.57 -13.21
C ALA A 134 3.30 1.73 -11.87
N LEU A 135 2.80 2.56 -10.95
CA LEU A 135 3.36 2.72 -9.61
C LEU A 135 2.95 1.61 -8.65
N GLY A 136 1.77 1.01 -8.85
CA GLY A 136 1.29 -0.11 -8.03
C GLY A 136 2.17 -1.35 -8.15
N TYR A 137 2.62 -1.71 -9.35
CA TYR A 137 3.46 -2.89 -9.57
C TYR A 137 4.77 -2.91 -8.75
N PRO A 138 5.66 -1.88 -8.82
CA PRO A 138 6.87 -1.88 -8.02
C PRO A 138 6.58 -1.85 -6.52
N ALA A 139 5.50 -1.17 -6.09
CA ALA A 139 5.10 -1.17 -4.68
C ALA A 139 4.73 -2.58 -4.19
N PHE A 140 3.90 -3.33 -4.94
CA PHE A 140 3.53 -4.70 -4.57
C PHE A 140 4.71 -5.67 -4.62
N VAL A 141 5.59 -5.55 -5.62
CA VAL A 141 6.82 -6.36 -5.70
C VAL A 141 7.73 -6.09 -4.50
N ALA A 142 7.91 -4.83 -4.11
CA ALA A 142 8.71 -4.46 -2.94
C ALA A 142 8.11 -5.01 -1.63
N MET A 143 6.78 -4.98 -1.49
CA MET A 143 6.10 -5.57 -0.33
C MET A 143 6.24 -7.09 -0.29
N ALA A 144 6.14 -7.78 -1.44
CA ALA A 144 6.36 -9.22 -1.52
C ALA A 144 7.81 -9.60 -1.15
N GLY A 145 8.80 -8.84 -1.64
CA GLY A 145 10.19 -8.99 -1.24
C GLY A 145 10.42 -8.76 0.25
N THR A 146 9.76 -7.75 0.83
CA THR A 146 9.80 -7.48 2.28
C THR A 146 9.27 -8.66 3.08
N TYR A 147 8.15 -9.28 2.67
CA TYR A 147 7.65 -10.49 3.33
C TYR A 147 8.64 -11.65 3.24
N TYR A 148 9.20 -11.90 2.06
CA TYR A 148 10.19 -12.96 1.89
C TYR A 148 11.37 -12.79 2.85
N LEU A 149 11.90 -11.57 2.98
CA LEU A 149 13.02 -11.28 3.88
C LEU A 149 12.64 -11.44 5.35
N MET A 150 11.46 -10.97 5.76
CA MET A 150 11.00 -11.07 7.15
C MET A 150 10.72 -12.50 7.60
N VAL A 151 10.29 -13.36 6.67
CA VAL A 151 10.04 -14.79 6.93
C VAL A 151 11.34 -15.59 6.96
N ASN A 152 12.19 -15.44 5.94
CA ASN A 152 13.35 -16.31 5.75
C ASN A 152 14.62 -15.82 6.45
N LYS A 153 14.73 -14.51 6.71
CA LYS A 153 15.91 -13.87 7.34
C LYS A 153 17.25 -14.37 6.78
N PRO A 154 17.44 -14.39 5.44
CA PRO A 154 18.61 -14.98 4.83
C PRO A 154 19.89 -14.25 5.24
N ALA A 155 21.01 -14.98 5.30
CA ALA A 155 22.34 -14.39 5.33
C ALA A 155 22.66 -13.88 3.92
N LEU A 156 22.61 -12.56 3.73
CA LEU A 156 22.79 -11.95 2.40
C LEU A 156 24.23 -11.50 2.16
N TRP A 157 24.80 -10.76 3.12
CA TRP A 157 26.18 -10.27 3.08
C TRP A 157 26.70 -10.02 4.50
N GLY A 158 28.01 -9.84 4.64
CA GLY A 158 28.68 -9.80 5.95
C GLY A 158 28.86 -11.18 6.54
#